data_AF-A0A7C6FDV1-F1
#
_entry.id   AF-A0A7C6FDV1-F1
#
_cell.length_a   1.000
_cell.length_b   1.000
_cell.length_c   1.000
_cell.angle_alpha   90.00
_cell.angle_beta   90.00
_cell.angle_gamma   90.00
#
_symmetry.space_group_name_H-M   'P 1'
#
loop_
_entity.id
_entity.type
_entity.pdbx_description
1 polymer ?
#
loop_
_entity_poly.entity_id
_entity_poly.type
_entity_poly.pdbx_seq_one_letter_code
_entity_poly.pdbx_strand_id
1 'polypeptide(L)'
;MKILKIYPTSRAIRNERLKQREQDTLLPTLMRVDEFESRSIILPELSMVDSLQRTLLLQEASNFDAFKSLKINRELIRFFTKSDAIFKFFEELSHEKVSFDALVEGDAYVEFAEHIEVLEQLLQNYEQLLRLRGMSDRVFVPKSYRLNRGFVERYEGFEFYLEGYLSYFELGLMQEIAQYRPFIVHIHTSKFNQKIQERFLELGIELENDAMVSFDLQSKQILSSEPNPYKINAKVLAVEERLAQIPVLLESVQKMVDEGISPDEIVVILPDESFKAMLQLYDKFNNFNFAMGIDFSTTKHYKQLDALYAHWQSFSAESHFLLKKYDIATEKVNEVNASHKCKIGEFFTTLEVLGLKQNHKDIIESVAQFSRVFSANFMSIKSWLFLWLKKLSKITLDDVRGGKVTVMGALETRGV
;
A
#
# COMPACT_ATOMS: atom_id res chain seq x y z
N MET A 1 -16.64 -29.05 -7.77
CA MET A 1 -15.23 -28.81 -7.46
C MET A 1 -15.06 -27.36 -7.04
N LYS A 2 -14.77 -27.10 -5.75
CA LYS A 2 -14.64 -25.72 -5.25
C LYS A 2 -13.20 -25.22 -5.43
N ILE A 3 -12.95 -24.51 -6.52
CA ILE A 3 -11.65 -23.90 -6.83
C ILE A 3 -11.64 -22.44 -6.36
N LEU A 4 -10.53 -22.03 -5.75
CA LEU A 4 -10.26 -20.62 -5.43
C LEU A 4 -9.38 -20.01 -6.52
N LYS A 5 -9.89 -18.99 -7.22
CA LYS A 5 -9.09 -18.19 -8.15
C LYS A 5 -8.56 -16.93 -7.47
N ILE A 6 -7.26 -16.72 -7.57
CA ILE A 6 -6.51 -15.68 -6.85
C ILE A 6 -5.97 -14.69 -7.87
N TYR A 7 -6.31 -13.40 -7.69
CA TYR A 7 -5.99 -12.32 -8.64
C TYR A 7 -5.25 -11.17 -7.96
N PRO A 8 -4.40 -10.43 -8.70
CA PRO A 8 -3.55 -9.36 -8.16
C PRO A 8 -4.37 -8.15 -7.66
N THR A 9 -5.48 -7.83 -8.33
CA THR A 9 -6.25 -6.61 -8.06
C THR A 9 -7.75 -6.88 -7.95
N SER A 10 -8.45 -6.04 -7.20
CA SER A 10 -9.92 -6.07 -7.14
C SER A 10 -10.55 -5.81 -8.52
N ARG A 11 -9.84 -5.12 -9.42
CA ARG A 11 -10.31 -4.83 -10.78
C ARG A 11 -10.24 -6.07 -11.66
N ALA A 12 -9.16 -6.85 -11.60
CA ALA A 12 -9.07 -8.16 -12.25
C ALA A 12 -10.22 -9.09 -11.83
N ILE A 13 -10.52 -9.14 -10.52
CA ILE A 13 -11.68 -9.89 -9.99
C ILE A 13 -13.00 -9.39 -10.57
N ARG A 14 -13.19 -8.07 -10.68
CA ARG A 14 -14.42 -7.49 -11.25
C ARG A 14 -14.57 -7.85 -12.73
N ASN A 15 -13.49 -7.78 -13.51
CA ASN A 15 -13.49 -8.14 -14.92
C ASN A 15 -13.82 -9.62 -15.11
N GLU A 16 -13.23 -10.49 -14.30
CA GLU A 16 -13.52 -11.93 -14.33
C GLU A 16 -14.99 -12.20 -13.97
N ARG A 17 -15.54 -11.53 -12.96
CA ARG A 17 -16.98 -11.64 -12.64
C ARG A 17 -17.87 -11.21 -13.79
N LEU A 18 -17.50 -10.16 -14.52
CA LEU A 18 -18.29 -9.68 -15.66
C LEU A 18 -18.30 -10.72 -16.79
N LYS A 19 -17.14 -11.29 -17.14
CA LYS A 19 -17.02 -12.38 -18.12
C LYS A 19 -17.88 -13.60 -17.75
N GLN A 20 -17.93 -13.93 -16.45
CA GLN A 20 -18.70 -15.07 -15.97
C GLN A 20 -20.21 -14.81 -15.85
N ARG A 21 -20.66 -13.55 -15.76
CA ARG A 21 -22.11 -13.25 -15.79
C ARG A 21 -22.76 -13.64 -17.12
N GLU A 22 -21.97 -13.76 -18.17
CA GLU A 22 -22.42 -14.20 -19.49
C GLU A 22 -22.51 -15.74 -19.59
N GLN A 23 -22.06 -16.47 -18.58
CA GLN A 23 -22.03 -17.94 -18.55
C GLN A 23 -23.03 -18.48 -17.50
N ASP A 24 -23.83 -19.48 -17.88
CA ASP A 24 -24.81 -20.11 -16.99
C ASP A 24 -24.14 -21.17 -16.08
N THR A 25 -23.21 -20.73 -15.22
CA THR A 25 -22.43 -21.60 -14.34
C THR A 25 -22.36 -21.05 -12.91
N LEU A 26 -22.09 -21.93 -11.94
CA LEU A 26 -21.88 -21.52 -10.55
C LEU A 26 -20.61 -20.66 -10.46
N LEU A 27 -20.71 -19.45 -9.89
CA LEU A 27 -19.57 -18.54 -9.80
C LEU A 27 -18.43 -19.16 -8.95
N PRO A 28 -17.19 -19.21 -9.45
CA PRO A 28 -16.03 -19.61 -8.67
C PRO A 28 -15.80 -18.66 -7.50
N THR A 29 -15.07 -19.15 -6.50
CA THR A 29 -14.64 -18.27 -5.41
C THR A 29 -13.45 -17.46 -5.91
N LEU A 30 -13.55 -16.13 -5.83
CA LEU A 30 -12.52 -15.19 -6.29
C LEU A 30 -11.95 -14.44 -5.09
N MET A 31 -10.62 -14.27 -5.04
CA MET A 31 -9.93 -13.63 -3.92
C MET A 31 -8.73 -12.81 -4.40
N ARG A 32 -8.42 -11.72 -3.70
CA ARG A 32 -7.21 -10.92 -3.97
C ARG A 32 -6.00 -11.57 -3.30
N VAL A 33 -4.80 -11.40 -3.85
CA VAL A 33 -3.57 -12.04 -3.33
C VAL A 33 -3.33 -11.75 -1.85
N ASP A 34 -3.43 -10.49 -1.41
CA ASP A 34 -3.27 -10.09 -0.01
C ASP A 34 -4.33 -10.72 0.92
N GLU A 35 -5.57 -10.84 0.46
CA GLU A 35 -6.63 -11.54 1.19
C GLU A 35 -6.32 -13.05 1.28
N PHE A 36 -5.83 -13.65 0.19
CA PHE A 36 -5.43 -15.04 0.16
C PHE A 36 -4.27 -15.31 1.13
N GLU A 37 -3.22 -14.51 1.10
CA GLU A 37 -2.07 -14.63 2.00
C GLU A 37 -2.52 -14.51 3.47
N SER A 38 -3.25 -13.43 3.79
CA SER A 38 -3.70 -13.19 5.17
C SER A 38 -4.62 -14.29 5.71
N ARG A 39 -5.44 -14.92 4.87
CA ARG A 39 -6.29 -16.06 5.25
C ARG A 39 -5.55 -17.39 5.28
N SER A 40 -4.49 -17.52 4.49
CA SER A 40 -3.66 -18.73 4.41
C SER A 40 -2.75 -18.89 5.61
N ILE A 41 -2.48 -17.81 6.34
CA ILE A 41 -1.63 -17.83 7.53
C ILE A 41 -2.42 -17.61 8.83
N ILE A 42 -1.90 -18.18 9.91
CA ILE A 42 -2.31 -17.91 11.29
C ILE A 42 -1.08 -17.44 12.05
N LEU A 43 -1.24 -16.39 12.85
CA LEU A 43 -0.26 -15.97 13.85
C LEU A 43 -0.79 -16.39 15.22
N PRO A 44 -0.32 -17.51 15.79
CA PRO A 44 -0.82 -18.00 17.07
C PRO A 44 -0.56 -16.95 18.17
N GLU A 45 -1.60 -16.62 18.93
CA GLU A 45 -1.50 -15.78 20.14
C GLU A 45 -1.02 -14.33 19.91
N LEU A 46 -0.85 -13.90 18.65
CA LEU A 46 -0.34 -12.57 18.30
C LEU A 46 -1.32 -11.82 17.41
N SER A 47 -1.42 -10.51 17.65
CA SER A 47 -2.18 -9.57 16.82
C SER A 47 -1.25 -8.74 15.93
N MET A 48 -1.70 -8.36 14.73
CA MET A 48 -0.91 -7.47 13.87
C MET A 48 -0.91 -6.04 14.41
N VAL A 49 0.27 -5.43 14.50
CA VAL A 49 0.45 -4.05 14.93
C VAL A 49 -0.18 -3.04 13.96
N ASP A 50 -0.77 -1.96 14.48
CA ASP A 50 -1.29 -0.87 13.65
C ASP A 50 -0.17 -0.08 12.95
N SER A 51 -0.46 0.43 11.75
CA SER A 51 0.52 1.14 10.91
C SER A 51 1.17 2.38 11.54
N LEU A 52 0.53 3.04 12.50
CA LEU A 52 1.12 4.17 13.23
C LEU A 52 1.81 3.70 14.51
N GLN A 53 1.24 2.71 15.20
CA GLN A 53 1.88 2.10 16.36
C GLN A 53 3.21 1.45 16.03
N ARG A 54 3.35 0.83 14.85
CA ARG A 54 4.60 0.21 14.39
C ARG A 54 5.75 1.21 14.48
N THR A 55 5.54 2.44 14.00
CA THR A 55 6.57 3.48 14.01
C THR A 55 6.91 3.97 15.41
N LEU A 56 5.91 4.12 16.30
CA LEU A 56 6.16 4.48 17.69
C LEU A 56 6.98 3.40 18.42
N LEU A 57 6.65 2.13 18.17
CA LEU A 57 7.38 1.00 18.72
C LEU A 57 8.80 0.89 18.18
N LEU A 58 9.01 1.14 16.89
CA LEU A 58 10.35 1.19 16.31
C LEU A 58 11.17 2.36 16.87
N GLN A 59 10.54 3.51 17.11
CA GLN A 59 11.18 4.67 17.77
C GLN A 59 11.59 4.34 19.22
N GLU A 60 10.76 3.57 19.93
CA GLU A 60 11.07 3.06 21.26
C GLU A 60 12.22 2.04 21.21
N ALA A 61 12.19 1.11 20.25
CA ALA A 61 13.24 0.12 20.00
C ALA A 61 14.60 0.75 19.65
N SER A 62 14.59 1.95 19.08
CA SER A 62 15.79 2.70 18.73
C SER A 62 16.50 3.35 19.93
N ASN A 63 16.04 3.07 21.17
CA ASN A 63 16.60 3.65 22.39
C ASN A 63 17.84 2.91 22.91
N PHE A 64 18.92 2.90 22.12
CA PHE A 64 20.21 2.36 22.51
C PHE A 64 21.35 3.21 21.94
N ASP A 65 22.54 3.16 22.55
CA ASP A 65 23.62 4.10 22.24
C ASP A 65 24.15 3.97 20.82
N ALA A 66 24.34 2.74 20.34
CA ALA A 66 24.86 2.48 19.00
C ALA A 66 23.94 3.03 17.89
N PHE A 67 22.63 3.18 18.13
CA PHE A 67 21.70 3.78 17.17
C PHE A 67 22.09 5.21 16.74
N LYS A 68 22.85 5.93 17.57
CA LYS A 68 23.34 7.27 17.26
C LYS A 68 24.27 7.30 16.04
N SER A 69 24.95 6.18 15.71
CA SER A 69 25.85 6.09 14.55
C SER A 69 25.14 6.26 13.21
N LEU A 70 23.88 5.82 13.12
CA LEU A 70 23.04 5.95 11.92
C LEU A 70 22.66 7.42 11.61
N LYS A 71 22.92 8.36 12.52
CA LYS A 71 22.56 9.78 12.39
C LYS A 71 21.06 10.01 12.13
N ILE A 72 20.22 9.06 12.55
CA ILE A 72 18.75 9.16 12.44
C ILE A 72 18.21 9.88 13.66
N ASN A 73 17.43 10.93 13.43
CA ASN A 73 16.84 11.71 14.49
C ASN A 73 15.64 10.96 15.12
N ARG A 74 15.68 10.80 16.44
CA ARG A 74 14.65 10.11 17.23
C ARG A 74 13.47 10.99 17.63
N GLU A 75 13.48 12.28 17.30
CA GLU A 75 12.31 13.15 17.44
C GLU A 75 11.18 12.62 16.55
N LEU A 76 9.98 12.51 17.12
CA LEU A 76 8.84 11.79 16.54
C LEU A 76 8.61 12.14 15.06
N ILE A 77 8.55 13.43 14.73
CA ILE A 77 8.20 13.89 13.39
C ILE A 77 9.29 13.49 12.39
N ARG A 78 10.55 13.72 12.74
CA ARG A 78 11.70 13.34 11.90
C ARG A 78 11.83 11.82 11.76
N PHE A 79 11.56 11.07 12.83
CA PHE A 79 11.65 9.62 12.83
C PHE A 79 10.60 8.99 11.90
N PHE A 80 9.36 9.47 11.94
CA PHE A 80 8.29 8.99 11.04
C PHE A 80 8.69 9.05 9.56
N THR A 81 9.36 10.12 9.14
CA THR A 81 9.83 10.30 7.75
C THR A 81 10.90 9.29 7.34
N LYS A 82 11.71 8.79 8.29
CA LYS A 82 12.80 7.82 8.01
C LYS A 82 12.41 6.37 8.27
N SER A 83 11.43 6.14 9.16
CA SER A 83 11.00 4.80 9.56
C SER A 83 10.48 3.94 8.41
N ASP A 84 9.86 4.55 7.39
CA ASP A 84 9.33 3.81 6.23
C ASP A 84 10.44 3.08 5.46
N ALA A 85 11.62 3.71 5.30
CA ALA A 85 12.76 3.07 4.66
C ALA A 85 13.32 1.91 5.49
N ILE A 86 13.37 2.06 6.82
CA ILE A 86 13.82 1.00 7.73
C ILE A 86 12.87 -0.20 7.66
N PHE A 87 11.56 0.04 7.69
CA PHE A 87 10.58 -1.03 7.59
C PHE A 87 10.63 -1.74 6.25
N LYS A 88 10.71 -1.00 5.14
CA LYS A 88 10.85 -1.60 3.80
C LYS A 88 12.10 -2.46 3.71
N PHE A 89 13.23 -1.97 4.21
CA PHE A 89 14.47 -2.74 4.26
C PHE A 89 14.28 -4.05 5.04
N PHE A 90 13.72 -4.00 6.25
CA PHE A 90 13.51 -5.22 7.03
C PHE A 90 12.50 -6.18 6.38
N GLU A 91 11.40 -5.67 5.85
CA GLU A 91 10.39 -6.45 5.13
C GLU A 91 10.99 -7.16 3.91
N GLU A 92 11.79 -6.45 3.11
CA GLU A 92 12.48 -6.99 1.94
C GLU A 92 13.41 -8.13 2.33
N LEU A 93 14.28 -7.93 3.33
CA LEU A 93 15.16 -9.00 3.81
C LEU A 93 14.39 -10.23 4.28
N SER A 94 13.33 -10.02 5.07
CA SER A 94 12.54 -11.12 5.61
C SER A 94 11.78 -11.88 4.53
N HIS A 95 11.17 -11.17 3.58
CA HIS A 95 10.38 -11.75 2.49
C HIS A 95 11.27 -12.43 1.44
N GLU A 96 12.47 -11.92 1.18
CA GLU A 96 13.47 -12.56 0.32
C GLU A 96 14.35 -13.59 1.05
N LYS A 97 14.10 -13.83 2.36
CA LYS A 97 14.85 -14.78 3.20
C LYS A 97 16.37 -14.50 3.26
N VAL A 98 16.75 -13.23 3.24
CA VAL A 98 18.13 -12.76 3.37
C VAL A 98 18.44 -12.46 4.84
N SER A 99 19.52 -13.02 5.38
CA SER A 99 20.00 -12.74 6.74
C SER A 99 20.89 -11.48 6.78
N PHE A 100 21.07 -10.91 7.97
CA PHE A 100 22.03 -9.81 8.17
C PHE A 100 23.46 -10.28 7.88
N ASP A 101 23.82 -11.50 8.28
CA ASP A 101 25.12 -12.11 7.95
C ASP A 101 25.38 -12.14 6.44
N ALA A 102 24.39 -12.53 5.64
CA ALA A 102 24.52 -12.57 4.18
C ALA A 102 24.75 -11.18 3.57
N LEU A 103 24.23 -10.11 4.20
CA LEU A 103 24.51 -8.74 3.78
C LEU A 103 25.94 -8.32 4.10
N VAL A 104 26.44 -8.69 5.29
CA VAL A 104 27.82 -8.42 5.70
C VAL A 104 28.80 -9.15 4.79
N GLU A 105 28.53 -10.43 4.46
CA GLU A 105 29.35 -11.21 3.52
C GLU A 105 29.33 -10.62 2.10
N GLY A 106 28.20 -10.06 1.67
CA GLY A 106 28.05 -9.37 0.39
C GLY A 106 28.69 -7.97 0.33
N ASP A 107 28.99 -7.36 1.48
CA ASP A 107 29.62 -6.04 1.58
C ASP A 107 31.14 -6.15 1.36
N ALA A 108 31.53 -6.26 0.07
CA ALA A 108 32.92 -6.46 -0.34
C ALA A 108 33.91 -5.40 0.18
N TYR A 109 33.43 -4.21 0.55
CA TYR A 109 34.24 -3.09 1.04
C TYR A 109 34.11 -2.86 2.55
N VAL A 110 33.25 -3.62 3.25
CA VAL A 110 32.99 -3.52 4.69
C VAL A 110 32.65 -2.08 5.10
N GLU A 111 31.94 -1.35 4.23
CA GLU A 111 31.58 0.04 4.46
C GLU A 111 30.36 0.19 5.38
N PHE A 112 29.53 -0.85 5.45
CA PHE A 112 28.22 -0.80 6.12
C PHE A 112 28.08 -1.76 7.29
N ALA A 113 29.08 -2.58 7.61
CA ALA A 113 29.01 -3.58 8.67
C ALA A 113 28.48 -3.02 10.00
N GLU A 114 29.03 -1.89 10.48
CA GLU A 114 28.56 -1.24 11.72
C GLU A 114 27.07 -0.81 11.63
N HIS A 115 26.63 -0.31 10.47
CA HIS A 115 25.23 0.09 10.28
C HIS A 115 24.31 -1.14 10.23
N ILE A 116 24.74 -2.22 9.61
CA ILE A 116 23.99 -3.49 9.51
C ILE A 116 23.80 -4.08 10.90
N GLU A 117 24.84 -4.12 11.74
CA GLU A 117 24.75 -4.57 13.14
C GLU A 117 23.76 -3.72 13.95
N VAL A 118 23.79 -2.40 13.80
CA VAL A 118 22.84 -1.50 14.48
C VAL A 118 21.40 -1.74 14.02
N LEU A 119 21.19 -1.98 12.72
CA LEU A 119 19.87 -2.29 12.17
C LEU A 119 19.37 -3.67 12.64
N GLU A 120 20.26 -4.66 12.77
CA GLU A 120 19.92 -5.96 13.32
C GLU A 120 19.47 -5.84 14.78
N GLN A 121 20.26 -5.15 15.61
CA GLN A 121 19.91 -4.90 17.02
C GLN A 121 18.58 -4.14 17.14
N LEU A 122 18.32 -3.17 16.26
CA LEU A 122 17.05 -2.45 16.21
C LEU A 122 15.88 -3.40 15.93
N LEU A 123 16.03 -4.31 14.95
CA LEU A 123 14.98 -5.28 14.61
C LEU A 123 14.70 -6.23 15.78
N GLN A 124 15.75 -6.69 16.47
CA GLN A 124 15.63 -7.56 17.64
C GLN A 124 14.91 -6.85 18.80
N ASN A 125 15.28 -5.60 19.12
CA ASN A 125 14.61 -4.79 20.13
C ASN A 125 13.13 -4.57 19.78
N TYR A 126 12.84 -4.31 18.50
CA TYR A 126 11.49 -4.12 18.00
C TYR A 126 10.65 -5.40 18.16
N GLU A 127 11.21 -6.56 17.83
CA GLU A 127 10.55 -7.86 18.03
C GLU A 127 10.18 -8.10 19.50
N GLN A 128 11.11 -7.82 20.42
CA GLN A 128 10.89 -7.98 21.85
C GLN A 128 9.73 -7.09 22.35
N LEU A 129 9.69 -5.81 21.93
CA LEU A 129 8.61 -4.90 22.29
C LEU A 129 7.24 -5.34 21.76
N LEU A 130 7.20 -5.87 20.54
CA LEU A 130 5.97 -6.41 19.96
C LEU A 130 5.46 -7.62 20.75
N ARG A 131 6.36 -8.59 21.04
CA ARG A 131 6.01 -9.80 21.80
C ARG A 131 5.49 -9.47 23.20
N LEU A 132 6.11 -8.51 23.89
CA LEU A 132 5.64 -8.04 25.20
C LEU A 132 4.22 -7.46 25.17
N ARG A 133 3.77 -6.95 24.01
CA ARG A 133 2.42 -6.40 23.81
C ARG A 133 1.44 -7.39 23.16
N GLY A 134 1.83 -8.66 22.98
CA GLY A 134 1.01 -9.65 22.28
C GLY A 134 0.79 -9.31 20.80
N MET A 135 1.79 -8.68 20.18
CA MET A 135 1.74 -8.19 18.81
C MET A 135 2.82 -8.84 17.93
N SER A 136 2.61 -8.78 16.63
CA SER A 136 3.57 -9.08 15.57
C SER A 136 3.50 -8.02 14.47
N ASP A 137 4.49 -8.05 13.58
CA ASP A 137 4.59 -7.16 12.42
C ASP A 137 4.87 -8.01 11.17
N ARG A 138 4.61 -7.45 9.98
CA ARG A 138 4.78 -8.11 8.67
C ARG A 138 6.17 -8.69 8.50
N VAL A 139 7.18 -7.95 8.97
CA VAL A 139 8.58 -8.39 8.95
C VAL A 139 8.81 -9.74 9.65
N PHE A 140 8.01 -10.11 10.65
CA PHE A 140 8.18 -11.36 11.40
C PHE A 140 7.26 -12.48 10.92
N VAL A 141 6.34 -12.20 10.00
CA VAL A 141 5.39 -13.19 9.48
C VAL A 141 6.11 -14.39 8.87
N PRO A 142 7.14 -14.24 7.99
CA PRO A 142 7.82 -15.39 7.40
C PRO A 142 8.42 -16.37 8.41
N LYS A 143 8.79 -15.89 9.61
CA LYS A 143 9.41 -16.71 10.67
C LYS A 143 8.41 -17.31 11.67
N SER A 144 7.20 -16.79 11.77
CA SER A 144 6.28 -17.07 12.89
C SER A 144 4.91 -17.60 12.48
N TYR A 145 4.60 -17.63 11.18
CA TYR A 145 3.31 -18.10 10.71
C TYR A 145 3.11 -19.61 10.87
N ARG A 146 1.84 -20.00 10.98
CA ARG A 146 1.39 -21.37 10.75
C ARG A 146 0.42 -21.38 9.58
N LEU A 147 0.49 -22.41 8.75
CA LEU A 147 -0.48 -22.58 7.68
C LEU A 147 -1.89 -22.80 8.24
N ASN A 148 -2.85 -22.02 7.75
CA ASN A 148 -4.26 -22.16 8.07
C ASN A 148 -4.87 -23.35 7.33
N ARG A 149 -4.63 -24.57 7.81
CA ARG A 149 -5.16 -25.79 7.19
C ARG A 149 -6.68 -25.78 7.04
N GLY A 150 -7.39 -25.25 8.03
CA GLY A 150 -8.86 -25.10 7.95
C GLY A 150 -9.31 -24.16 6.82
N PHE A 151 -8.49 -23.19 6.41
CA PHE A 151 -8.74 -22.41 5.20
C PHE A 151 -8.43 -23.21 3.94
N VAL A 152 -7.25 -23.84 3.88
CA VAL A 152 -6.75 -24.56 2.70
C VAL A 152 -7.65 -25.75 2.33
N GLU A 153 -8.06 -26.55 3.31
CA GLU A 153 -8.82 -27.79 3.09
C GLU A 153 -10.24 -27.55 2.57
N ARG A 154 -10.77 -26.32 2.68
CA ARG A 154 -12.10 -25.94 2.16
C ARG A 154 -12.17 -25.88 0.64
N TYR A 155 -11.03 -25.83 -0.03
CA TYR A 155 -10.94 -25.78 -1.48
C TYR A 155 -10.34 -27.09 -2.00
N GLU A 156 -10.79 -27.50 -3.18
CA GLU A 156 -10.26 -28.69 -3.86
C GLU A 156 -8.99 -28.37 -4.65
N GLY A 157 -8.76 -27.10 -4.98
CA GLY A 157 -7.56 -26.60 -5.66
C GLY A 157 -7.54 -25.08 -5.74
N PHE A 158 -6.39 -24.55 -6.16
CA PHE A 158 -6.12 -23.13 -6.26
C PHE A 158 -5.63 -22.79 -7.67
N GLU A 159 -6.09 -21.66 -8.20
CA GLU A 159 -5.57 -21.05 -9.43
C GLU A 159 -5.05 -19.66 -9.09
N PHE A 160 -3.76 -19.42 -9.33
CA PHE A 160 -3.11 -18.15 -9.05
C PHE A 160 -2.71 -17.46 -10.34
N TYR A 161 -3.31 -16.30 -10.61
CA TYR A 161 -3.01 -15.48 -11.77
C TYR A 161 -1.91 -14.48 -11.39
N LEU A 162 -0.66 -14.85 -11.70
CA LEU A 162 0.53 -14.13 -11.29
C LEU A 162 0.81 -12.94 -12.21
N GLU A 163 0.88 -11.76 -11.61
CA GLU A 163 1.22 -10.50 -12.24
C GLU A 163 2.27 -9.77 -11.40
N GLY A 164 3.41 -9.44 -12.01
CA GLY A 164 4.51 -8.76 -11.33
C GLY A 164 5.52 -9.74 -10.70
N TYR A 165 5.87 -9.49 -9.46
CA TYR A 165 6.94 -10.19 -8.74
C TYR A 165 6.39 -11.00 -7.58
N LEU A 166 7.05 -12.10 -7.25
CA LEU A 166 6.69 -13.00 -6.15
C LEU A 166 7.93 -13.22 -5.28
N SER A 167 7.85 -12.85 -4.01
CA SER A 167 8.93 -13.02 -3.05
C SER A 167 9.18 -14.50 -2.69
N TYR A 168 10.34 -14.81 -2.10
CA TYR A 168 10.66 -16.18 -1.68
C TYR A 168 9.75 -16.68 -0.55
N PHE A 169 9.23 -15.76 0.27
CA PHE A 169 8.20 -16.06 1.26
C PHE A 169 6.88 -16.44 0.59
N GLU A 170 6.35 -15.61 -0.31
CA GLU A 170 5.06 -15.85 -0.97
C GLU A 170 5.10 -17.14 -1.80
N LEU A 171 6.17 -17.35 -2.56
CA LEU A 171 6.39 -18.61 -3.29
C LEU A 171 6.49 -19.80 -2.34
N GLY A 172 7.19 -19.67 -1.22
CA GLY A 172 7.29 -20.71 -0.21
C GLY A 172 5.94 -21.07 0.41
N LEU A 173 5.10 -20.07 0.69
CA LEU A 173 3.73 -20.29 1.19
C LEU A 173 2.88 -21.05 0.17
N MET A 174 2.96 -20.69 -1.11
CA MET A 174 2.25 -21.40 -2.18
C MET A 174 2.75 -22.83 -2.35
N GLN A 175 4.07 -23.06 -2.25
CA GLN A 175 4.65 -24.40 -2.27
C GLN A 175 4.19 -25.25 -1.08
N GLU A 176 4.08 -24.66 0.12
CA GLU A 176 3.56 -25.37 1.29
C GLU A 176 2.10 -25.78 1.07
N ILE A 177 1.26 -24.89 0.51
CA ILE A 177 -0.13 -25.18 0.17
C ILE A 177 -0.24 -26.28 -0.89
N ALA A 178 0.64 -26.24 -1.90
CA ALA A 178 0.70 -27.21 -2.99
C ALA A 178 0.98 -28.65 -2.51
N GLN A 179 1.49 -28.85 -1.29
CA GLN A 179 1.64 -30.19 -0.71
C GLN A 179 0.31 -30.84 -0.32
N TYR A 180 -0.75 -30.05 -0.13
CA TYR A 180 -2.05 -30.52 0.36
C TYR A 180 -3.14 -30.50 -0.73
N ARG A 181 -3.07 -29.53 -1.65
CA ARG A 181 -4.06 -29.32 -2.71
C ARG A 181 -3.35 -28.90 -4.01
N PRO A 182 -3.88 -29.28 -5.19
CA PRO A 182 -3.41 -28.77 -6.48
C PRO A 182 -3.34 -27.24 -6.48
N PHE A 183 -2.23 -26.71 -6.98
CA PHE A 183 -1.97 -25.28 -7.03
C PHE A 183 -1.43 -24.91 -8.40
N ILE A 184 -2.30 -24.35 -9.23
CA ILE A 184 -1.99 -24.00 -10.61
C ILE A 184 -1.60 -22.51 -10.64
N VAL A 185 -0.49 -22.20 -11.30
CA VAL A 185 -0.04 -20.84 -11.56
C VAL A 185 -0.25 -20.52 -13.02
N HIS A 186 -0.87 -19.38 -13.30
CA HIS A 186 -1.00 -18.79 -14.62
C HIS A 186 -0.13 -17.55 -14.70
N ILE A 187 0.77 -17.48 -15.69
CA ILE A 187 1.68 -16.36 -15.88
C ILE A 187 1.77 -16.00 -17.36
N HIS A 188 1.85 -14.70 -17.64
CA HIS A 188 2.28 -14.19 -18.94
C HIS A 188 3.77 -13.88 -18.89
N THR A 189 4.60 -14.66 -19.59
CA THR A 189 6.05 -14.44 -19.64
C THR A 189 6.39 -13.37 -20.67
N SER A 190 7.39 -12.54 -20.37
CA SER A 190 7.94 -11.56 -21.32
C SER A 190 9.36 -11.18 -20.93
N LYS A 191 10.03 -10.41 -21.80
CA LYS A 191 11.34 -9.83 -21.50
C LYS A 191 11.36 -8.93 -20.24
N PHE A 192 10.21 -8.49 -19.74
CA PHE A 192 10.12 -7.61 -18.57
C PHE A 192 10.01 -8.34 -17.24
N ASN A 193 9.79 -9.66 -17.24
CA ASN A 193 9.63 -10.46 -16.03
C ASN A 193 10.61 -11.64 -15.96
N GLN A 194 11.82 -11.47 -16.49
CA GLN A 194 12.87 -12.50 -16.48
C GLN A 194 13.20 -12.99 -15.07
N LYS A 195 13.27 -12.10 -14.06
CA LYS A 195 13.56 -12.48 -12.67
C LYS A 195 12.63 -13.54 -12.10
N ILE A 196 11.34 -13.48 -12.44
CA ILE A 196 10.37 -14.47 -11.95
C ILE A 196 10.48 -15.78 -12.76
N GLN A 197 10.83 -15.70 -14.05
CA GLN A 197 11.14 -16.88 -14.86
C GLN A 197 12.37 -17.62 -14.32
N GLU A 198 13.44 -16.90 -13.97
CA GLU A 198 14.64 -17.43 -13.32
C GLU A 198 14.30 -18.12 -11.99
N ARG A 199 13.44 -17.50 -11.18
CA ARG A 199 12.97 -18.08 -9.91
C ARG A 199 12.21 -19.39 -10.11
N PHE A 200 11.38 -19.51 -11.14
CA PHE A 200 10.71 -20.77 -11.46
C PHE A 200 11.68 -21.80 -12.07
N LEU A 201 12.68 -21.35 -12.83
CA LEU A 201 13.74 -22.20 -13.36
C LEU A 201 14.58 -22.83 -12.23
N GLU A 202 14.90 -22.08 -11.17
CA GLU A 202 15.55 -22.60 -9.95
C GLU A 202 14.73 -23.71 -9.27
N LEU A 203 13.39 -23.68 -9.42
CA LEU A 203 12.50 -24.74 -8.94
C LEU A 203 12.40 -25.94 -9.90
N GLY A 204 13.01 -25.87 -11.07
CA GLY A 204 12.94 -26.87 -12.13
C GLY A 204 11.73 -26.73 -13.06
N ILE A 205 11.15 -25.53 -13.15
CA ILE A 205 10.03 -25.21 -14.04
C ILE A 205 10.55 -24.25 -15.11
N GLU A 206 10.82 -24.77 -16.30
CA GLU A 206 11.26 -23.96 -17.43
C GLU A 206 10.03 -23.36 -18.13
N LEU A 207 9.97 -22.02 -18.17
CA LEU A 207 8.87 -21.29 -18.78
C LEU A 207 9.30 -20.77 -20.15
N GLU A 208 8.51 -21.02 -21.18
CA GLU A 208 8.70 -20.40 -22.49
C GLU A 208 8.50 -18.89 -22.38
N ASN A 209 9.36 -18.10 -23.02
CA ASN A 209 9.27 -16.63 -23.00
C ASN A 209 8.29 -16.12 -24.07
N ASP A 210 7.62 -14.98 -23.80
CA ASP A 210 6.58 -14.38 -24.64
C ASP A 210 5.36 -15.31 -24.87
N ALA A 211 4.94 -15.99 -23.80
CA ALA A 211 3.87 -16.97 -23.80
C ALA A 211 2.94 -16.82 -22.58
N MET A 212 1.70 -17.26 -22.73
CA MET A 212 0.77 -17.53 -21.63
C MET A 212 0.98 -18.97 -21.17
N VAL A 213 1.56 -19.13 -19.98
CA VAL A 213 1.93 -20.43 -19.44
C VAL A 213 1.09 -20.75 -18.20
N SER A 214 0.57 -21.96 -18.13
CA SER A 214 -0.09 -22.52 -16.94
C SER A 214 0.66 -23.76 -16.49
N PHE A 215 0.94 -23.88 -15.20
CA PHE A 215 1.66 -25.04 -14.65
C PHE A 215 1.20 -25.37 -13.23
N ASP A 216 1.33 -26.63 -12.84
CA ASP A 216 1.04 -27.08 -11.48
C ASP A 216 2.32 -27.03 -10.61
N LEU A 217 2.23 -26.36 -9.47
CA LEU A 217 3.37 -26.06 -8.60
C LEU A 217 3.92 -27.29 -7.87
N GLN A 218 3.10 -28.32 -7.64
CA GLN A 218 3.50 -29.54 -6.93
C GLN A 218 4.22 -30.52 -7.86
N SER A 219 3.57 -30.85 -8.98
CA SER A 219 4.10 -31.77 -10.00
C SER A 219 5.16 -31.13 -10.88
N LYS A 220 5.24 -29.79 -10.90
CA LYS A 220 6.13 -28.98 -11.75
C LYS A 220 5.87 -29.18 -13.24
N GLN A 221 4.68 -29.66 -13.61
CA GLN A 221 4.31 -29.93 -14.99
C GLN A 221 3.66 -28.69 -15.62
N ILE A 222 4.13 -28.35 -16.83
CA ILE A 222 3.44 -27.38 -17.70
C ILE A 222 2.14 -28.01 -18.19
N LEU A 223 1.03 -27.34 -17.92
CA LEU A 223 -0.32 -27.74 -18.31
C LEU A 223 -0.70 -27.14 -19.67
N SER A 224 -0.28 -25.89 -19.92
CA SER A 224 -0.50 -25.19 -21.20
C SER A 224 0.60 -24.16 -21.44
N SER A 225 0.97 -23.96 -22.71
CA SER A 225 1.81 -22.85 -23.16
C SER A 225 1.29 -22.37 -24.51
N GLU A 226 0.85 -21.12 -24.59
CA GLU A 226 0.34 -20.51 -25.82
C GLU A 226 1.11 -19.22 -26.12
N PRO A 227 1.53 -18.97 -27.37
CA PRO A 227 2.19 -17.72 -27.74
C PRO A 227 1.34 -16.51 -27.39
N ASN A 228 1.99 -15.43 -26.92
CA ASN A 228 1.30 -14.20 -26.58
C ASN A 228 0.56 -13.61 -27.81
N PRO A 229 -0.79 -13.52 -27.79
CA PRO A 229 -1.56 -13.06 -28.95
C PRO A 229 -1.62 -11.53 -29.06
N TYR A 230 -1.18 -10.78 -28.05
CA TYR A 230 -1.39 -9.34 -27.98
C TYR A 230 -0.42 -8.57 -28.87
N LYS A 231 -0.98 -7.66 -29.69
CA LYS A 231 -0.22 -6.69 -30.49
C LYS A 231 -0.50 -5.29 -30.01
N ILE A 232 0.56 -4.49 -29.89
CA ILE A 232 0.46 -3.08 -29.48
C ILE A 232 0.59 -2.20 -30.72
N ASN A 233 -0.44 -1.39 -30.97
CA ASN A 233 -0.35 -0.26 -31.90
C ASN A 233 -0.19 1.03 -31.09
N ALA A 234 1.04 1.54 -31.01
CA ALA A 234 1.37 2.69 -30.17
C ALA A 234 1.79 3.90 -30.99
N LYS A 235 1.23 5.07 -30.65
CA LYS A 235 1.73 6.37 -31.09
C LYS A 235 2.48 7.01 -29.91
N VAL A 236 3.74 7.37 -30.12
CA VAL A 236 4.54 8.08 -29.13
C VAL A 236 4.50 9.58 -29.42
N LEU A 237 4.18 10.36 -28.40
CA LEU A 237 4.13 11.82 -28.46
C LEU A 237 5.10 12.39 -27.42
N ALA A 238 5.79 13.47 -27.77
CA ALA A 238 6.70 14.17 -26.89
C ALA A 238 6.26 15.62 -26.74
N VAL A 239 6.42 16.15 -25.53
CA VAL A 239 6.16 17.54 -25.17
C VAL A 239 7.29 18.05 -24.29
N GLU A 240 7.56 19.35 -24.34
CA GLU A 240 8.64 19.96 -23.55
C GLU A 240 8.30 20.02 -22.06
N GLU A 241 7.05 20.36 -21.74
CA GLU A 241 6.58 20.57 -20.37
C GLU A 241 5.59 19.49 -19.93
N ARG A 242 5.68 19.06 -18.67
CA ARG A 242 4.77 18.04 -18.11
C ARG A 242 3.30 18.45 -18.22
N LEU A 243 2.99 19.73 -18.03
CA LEU A 243 1.61 20.23 -18.14
C LEU A 243 1.07 20.20 -19.58
N ALA A 244 1.94 20.24 -20.58
CA ALA A 244 1.54 20.12 -21.98
C ALA A 244 1.06 18.69 -22.33
N GLN A 245 1.26 17.71 -21.44
CA GLN A 245 0.67 16.37 -21.60
C GLN A 245 -0.87 16.39 -21.46
N ILE A 246 -1.44 17.35 -20.70
CA ILE A 246 -2.89 17.45 -20.47
C ILE A 246 -3.65 17.73 -21.78
N PRO A 247 -3.35 18.78 -22.56
CA PRO A 247 -4.07 19.04 -23.81
C PRO A 247 -3.88 17.90 -24.82
N VAL A 248 -2.69 17.30 -24.90
CA VAL A 248 -2.42 16.15 -25.79
C VAL A 248 -3.28 14.93 -25.41
N LEU A 249 -3.42 14.67 -24.11
CA LEU A 249 -4.27 13.61 -23.58
C LEU A 249 -5.73 13.87 -23.93
N LEU A 250 -6.23 15.10 -23.68
CA LEU A 250 -7.61 15.48 -23.98
C LEU A 250 -7.91 15.35 -25.48
N GLU A 251 -7.00 15.82 -26.34
CA GLU A 251 -7.11 15.66 -27.80
C GLU A 251 -7.13 14.19 -28.22
N SER A 252 -6.29 13.35 -27.61
CA SER A 252 -6.23 11.92 -27.90
C SER A 252 -7.53 11.21 -27.50
N VAL A 253 -8.09 11.54 -26.33
CA VAL A 253 -9.40 11.02 -25.90
C VAL A 253 -10.50 11.48 -26.85
N GLN A 254 -10.53 12.77 -27.20
CA GLN A 254 -11.54 13.31 -28.13
C GLN A 254 -11.46 12.60 -29.48
N LYS A 255 -10.25 12.42 -30.02
CA LYS A 255 -10.04 11.73 -31.28
C LYS A 255 -10.56 10.28 -31.25
N MET A 256 -10.29 9.53 -30.18
CA MET A 256 -10.81 8.17 -30.02
C MET A 256 -12.34 8.14 -30.01
N VAL A 257 -12.97 9.10 -29.33
CA VAL A 257 -14.43 9.22 -29.31
C VAL A 257 -14.99 9.60 -30.69
N ASP A 258 -14.35 10.54 -31.39
CA ASP A 258 -14.73 10.94 -32.75
C ASP A 258 -14.60 9.79 -33.76
N GLU A 259 -13.64 8.88 -33.53
CA GLU A 259 -13.47 7.63 -34.29
C GLU A 259 -14.51 6.55 -33.91
N GLY A 260 -15.38 6.81 -32.94
CA GLY A 260 -16.51 5.94 -32.56
C GLY A 260 -16.23 5.01 -31.37
N ILE A 261 -15.09 5.15 -30.69
CA ILE A 261 -14.78 4.38 -29.48
C ILE A 261 -15.65 4.87 -28.33
N SER A 262 -16.31 3.96 -27.60
CA SER A 262 -17.15 4.36 -26.48
C SER A 262 -16.28 4.93 -25.35
N PRO A 263 -16.64 6.07 -24.72
CA PRO A 263 -15.82 6.69 -23.68
C PRO A 263 -15.48 5.77 -22.48
N ASP A 264 -16.33 4.81 -22.16
CA ASP A 264 -16.13 3.81 -21.10
C ASP A 264 -15.14 2.69 -21.46
N GLU A 265 -14.78 2.56 -22.74
CA GLU A 265 -13.70 1.69 -23.23
C GLU A 265 -12.34 2.42 -23.26
N ILE A 266 -12.33 3.74 -23.04
CA ILE A 266 -11.10 4.54 -23.01
C ILE A 266 -10.55 4.60 -21.59
N VAL A 267 -9.26 4.28 -21.46
CA VAL A 267 -8.53 4.34 -20.20
C VAL A 267 -7.32 5.26 -20.32
N VAL A 268 -7.20 6.17 -19.36
CA VAL A 268 -6.02 7.00 -19.12
C VAL A 268 -5.21 6.38 -18.00
N ILE A 269 -3.99 5.96 -18.31
CA ILE A 269 -3.06 5.39 -17.32
C ILE A 269 -2.06 6.47 -16.90
N LEU A 270 -1.99 6.74 -15.60
CA LEU A 270 -1.01 7.65 -15.02
C LEU A 270 0.16 6.84 -14.43
N PRO A 271 1.39 6.97 -14.96
CA PRO A 271 2.57 6.36 -14.34
C PRO A 271 2.88 6.95 -12.96
N ASP A 272 2.58 8.24 -12.77
CA ASP A 272 2.66 8.95 -11.51
C ASP A 272 1.27 9.48 -11.14
N GLU A 273 0.65 8.83 -10.15
CA GLU A 273 -0.71 9.12 -9.70
C GLU A 273 -0.88 10.55 -9.17
N SER A 274 0.21 11.19 -8.72
CA SER A 274 0.15 12.59 -8.26
C SER A 274 -0.28 13.55 -9.37
N PHE A 275 -0.12 13.17 -10.64
CA PHE A 275 -0.58 13.96 -11.79
C PHE A 275 -2.10 14.12 -11.85
N LYS A 276 -2.85 13.23 -11.18
CA LYS A 276 -4.33 13.28 -11.15
C LYS A 276 -4.82 14.64 -10.66
N ALA A 277 -4.14 15.25 -9.68
CA ALA A 277 -4.53 16.54 -9.12
C ALA A 277 -4.49 17.66 -10.18
N MET A 278 -3.48 17.66 -11.04
CA MET A 278 -3.40 18.63 -12.14
C MET A 278 -4.43 18.32 -13.22
N LEU A 279 -4.56 17.05 -13.63
CA LEU A 279 -5.55 16.65 -14.64
C LEU A 279 -6.98 17.03 -14.23
N GLN A 280 -7.33 16.85 -12.96
CA GLN A 280 -8.63 17.21 -12.38
C GLN A 280 -8.97 18.70 -12.54
N LEU A 281 -7.99 19.60 -12.45
CA LEU A 281 -8.22 21.05 -12.60
C LEU A 281 -8.62 21.43 -14.03
N TYR A 282 -8.21 20.63 -15.02
CA TYR A 282 -8.49 20.87 -16.43
C TYR A 282 -9.72 20.09 -16.94
N ASP A 283 -10.23 19.11 -16.18
CA ASP A 283 -11.45 18.37 -16.49
C ASP A 283 -12.73 19.14 -16.14
N LYS A 284 -12.94 20.26 -16.84
CA LYS A 284 -14.06 21.18 -16.58
C LYS A 284 -15.44 20.56 -16.79
N PHE A 285 -15.52 19.50 -17.61
CA PHE A 285 -16.77 18.84 -17.98
C PHE A 285 -17.02 17.55 -17.20
N ASN A 286 -16.14 17.19 -16.25
CA ASN A 286 -16.21 15.95 -15.48
C ASN A 286 -16.27 14.71 -16.38
N ASN A 287 -15.45 14.69 -17.44
CA ASN A 287 -15.39 13.56 -18.37
C ASN A 287 -14.65 12.36 -17.77
N PHE A 288 -13.75 12.60 -16.82
CA PHE A 288 -12.92 11.58 -16.21
C PHE A 288 -13.50 11.03 -14.90
N ASN A 289 -13.33 9.72 -14.72
CA ASN A 289 -13.57 9.02 -13.48
C ASN A 289 -12.24 8.56 -12.88
N PHE A 290 -11.84 9.15 -11.76
CA PHE A 290 -10.56 8.86 -11.13
C PHE A 290 -10.69 7.65 -10.21
N ALA A 291 -10.26 6.47 -10.68
CA ALA A 291 -10.39 5.21 -9.97
C ALA A 291 -9.68 5.20 -8.60
N MET A 292 -8.58 5.97 -8.49
CA MET A 292 -7.79 6.14 -7.26
C MET A 292 -8.43 7.10 -6.25
N GLY A 293 -9.64 7.60 -6.50
CA GLY A 293 -10.39 8.53 -5.65
C GLY A 293 -9.71 9.88 -5.39
N ILE A 294 -10.30 10.65 -4.46
CA ILE A 294 -9.88 11.98 -4.05
C ILE A 294 -9.20 11.91 -2.69
N ASP A 295 -7.95 12.37 -2.60
CA ASP A 295 -7.18 12.32 -1.36
C ASP A 295 -7.79 13.26 -0.32
N PHE A 296 -8.09 12.75 0.87
CA PHE A 296 -8.66 13.56 1.95
C PHE A 296 -7.75 14.75 2.34
N SER A 297 -6.44 14.60 2.08
CA SER A 297 -5.42 15.63 2.29
C SER A 297 -5.63 16.92 1.50
N THR A 298 -6.48 16.89 0.46
CA THR A 298 -6.86 18.03 -0.38
C THR A 298 -8.08 18.79 0.15
N THR A 299 -8.82 18.20 1.09
CA THR A 299 -10.06 18.80 1.62
C THR A 299 -9.79 20.01 2.51
N LYS A 300 -10.76 20.94 2.59
CA LYS A 300 -10.68 22.10 3.49
C LYS A 300 -10.40 21.68 4.94
N HIS A 301 -11.06 20.61 5.40
CA HIS A 301 -10.92 20.14 6.78
C HIS A 301 -9.50 19.66 7.09
N TYR A 302 -8.89 18.85 6.21
CA TYR A 302 -7.50 18.46 6.40
C TYR A 302 -6.58 19.69 6.40
N LYS A 303 -6.78 20.63 5.47
CA LYS A 303 -5.98 21.86 5.41
C LYS A 303 -6.13 22.74 6.65
N GLN A 304 -7.28 22.72 7.31
CA GLN A 304 -7.47 23.38 8.61
C GLN A 304 -6.58 22.75 9.69
N LEU A 305 -6.61 21.42 9.81
CA LEU A 305 -5.77 20.69 10.77
C LEU A 305 -4.27 20.87 10.48
N ASP A 306 -3.89 20.88 9.21
CA ASP A 306 -2.51 21.08 8.78
C ASP A 306 -2.01 22.52 9.07
N ALA A 307 -2.87 23.52 8.86
CA ALA A 307 -2.58 24.92 9.22
C ALA A 307 -2.41 25.08 10.74
N LEU A 308 -3.29 24.46 11.53
CA LEU A 308 -3.17 24.42 13.00
C LEU A 308 -1.84 23.80 13.43
N TYR A 309 -1.47 22.69 12.81
CA TYR A 309 -0.22 22.00 13.10
C TYR A 309 1.01 22.85 12.74
N ALA A 310 1.02 23.46 11.56
CA ALA A 310 2.09 24.37 11.13
C ALA A 310 2.24 25.55 12.10
N HIS A 311 1.13 26.10 12.59
CA HIS A 311 1.15 27.17 13.57
C HIS A 311 1.81 26.76 14.88
N TRP A 312 1.44 25.60 15.45
CA TRP A 312 2.08 25.06 16.65
C TRP A 312 3.53 24.60 16.44
N GLN A 313 4.02 24.57 15.20
CA GLN A 313 5.44 24.34 14.91
C GLN A 313 6.29 25.60 14.99
N SER A 314 5.86 26.68 14.36
CA SER A 314 6.72 27.85 14.14
C SER A 314 6.18 29.15 14.74
N PHE A 315 4.86 29.29 14.94
CA PHE A 315 4.20 30.55 15.23
C PHE A 315 4.57 31.68 14.25
N SER A 316 4.95 31.34 13.01
CA SER A 316 5.41 32.31 12.01
C SER A 316 4.26 33.09 11.38
N ALA A 317 4.58 34.22 10.72
CA ALA A 317 3.60 35.04 10.01
C ALA A 317 2.85 34.25 8.91
N GLU A 318 3.54 33.34 8.22
CA GLU A 318 2.96 32.45 7.23
C GLU A 318 1.95 31.50 7.86
N SER A 319 2.30 30.89 9.00
CA SER A 319 1.39 29.99 9.71
C SER A 319 0.12 30.73 10.19
N HIS A 320 0.28 31.97 10.65
CA HIS A 320 -0.83 32.82 11.07
C HIS A 320 -1.74 33.20 9.89
N PHE A 321 -1.15 33.47 8.71
CA PHE A 321 -1.93 33.68 7.49
C PHE A 321 -2.73 32.44 7.09
N LEU A 322 -2.15 31.24 7.23
CA LEU A 322 -2.86 29.99 6.94
C LEU A 322 -4.07 29.78 7.85
N LEU A 323 -3.96 30.08 9.15
CA LEU A 323 -5.10 30.02 10.08
C LEU A 323 -6.25 30.91 9.59
N LYS A 324 -5.95 32.16 9.21
CA LYS A 324 -6.95 33.10 8.66
C LYS A 324 -7.55 32.61 7.35
N LYS A 325 -6.72 32.11 6.42
CA LYS A 325 -7.15 31.60 5.12
C LYS A 325 -8.17 30.46 5.24
N TYR A 326 -8.06 29.65 6.29
CA TYR A 326 -8.95 28.50 6.52
C TYR A 326 -9.99 28.75 7.63
N ASP A 327 -10.27 30.01 7.97
CA ASP A 327 -11.30 30.44 8.91
C ASP A 327 -11.13 29.86 10.33
N ILE A 328 -9.88 29.69 10.81
CA ILE A 328 -9.58 29.22 12.16
C ILE A 328 -9.44 30.41 13.10
N ALA A 329 -10.19 30.41 14.21
CA ALA A 329 -10.14 31.46 15.23
C ALA A 329 -8.80 31.44 15.98
N THR A 330 -7.89 32.34 15.60
CA THR A 330 -6.53 32.38 16.14
C THR A 330 -6.48 32.63 17.64
N GLU A 331 -7.43 33.39 18.19
CA GLU A 331 -7.50 33.66 19.62
C GLU A 331 -7.64 32.35 20.40
N LYS A 332 -8.59 31.49 20.00
CA LYS A 332 -8.80 30.17 20.60
C LYS A 332 -7.60 29.24 20.43
N VAL A 333 -6.92 29.32 19.28
CA VAL A 333 -5.72 28.49 19.01
C VAL A 333 -4.57 28.86 19.96
N ASN A 334 -4.39 30.15 20.25
CA ASN A 334 -3.34 30.63 21.13
C ASN A 334 -3.59 30.33 22.61
N GLU A 335 -4.85 30.10 23.00
CA GLU A 335 -5.21 29.64 24.35
C GLU A 335 -4.83 28.17 24.60
N VAL A 336 -4.63 27.38 23.54
CA VAL A 336 -4.26 25.96 23.64
C VAL A 336 -2.75 25.80 23.81
N ASN A 337 -2.34 25.21 24.94
CA ASN A 337 -0.95 24.79 25.12
C ASN A 337 -0.67 23.51 24.32
N ALA A 338 -0.12 23.65 23.12
CA ALA A 338 0.18 22.52 22.21
C ALA A 338 1.17 21.48 22.80
N SER A 339 1.97 21.87 23.79
CA SER A 339 2.92 20.99 24.49
C SER A 339 2.29 20.23 25.65
N HIS A 340 1.05 20.59 26.03
CA HIS A 340 0.32 19.88 27.08
C HIS A 340 0.13 18.42 26.68
N LYS A 341 0.52 17.50 27.57
CA LYS A 341 0.34 16.07 27.37
C LYS A 341 -1.01 15.64 27.87
N CYS A 342 -1.74 14.93 27.03
CA CYS A 342 -3.10 14.49 27.30
C CYS A 342 -3.35 13.07 26.77
N LYS A 343 -4.46 12.47 27.21
CA LYS A 343 -5.02 11.27 26.58
C LYS A 343 -5.76 11.64 25.30
N ILE A 344 -5.95 10.66 24.43
CA ILE A 344 -6.60 10.83 23.12
C ILE A 344 -8.01 11.46 23.18
N GLY A 345 -8.80 11.16 24.21
CA GLY A 345 -10.15 11.73 24.36
C GLY A 345 -10.13 13.24 24.57
N GLU A 346 -9.17 13.73 25.35
CA GLU A 346 -8.97 15.17 25.59
C GLU A 346 -8.45 15.88 24.33
N PHE A 347 -7.59 15.21 23.55
CA PHE A 347 -7.16 15.73 22.25
C PHE A 347 -8.36 15.97 21.30
N PHE A 348 -9.27 15.00 21.15
CA PHE A 348 -10.45 15.19 20.31
C PHE A 348 -11.43 16.23 20.87
N THR A 349 -11.55 16.33 22.20
CA THR A 349 -12.32 17.40 22.84
C THR A 349 -11.74 18.77 22.51
N THR A 350 -10.41 18.90 22.49
CA THR A 350 -9.71 20.13 22.10
C THR A 350 -10.03 20.51 20.65
N LEU A 351 -10.00 19.54 19.72
CA LEU A 351 -10.38 19.79 18.32
C LEU A 351 -11.84 20.26 18.19
N GLU A 352 -12.75 19.72 19.00
CA GLU A 352 -14.15 20.13 19.02
C GLU A 352 -14.33 21.59 19.51
N VAL A 353 -13.62 21.99 20.57
CA VAL A 353 -13.62 23.38 21.08
C VAL A 353 -13.09 24.37 20.03
N LEU A 354 -12.12 23.94 19.22
CA LEU A 354 -11.58 24.71 18.09
C LEU A 354 -12.50 24.73 16.85
N GLY A 355 -13.64 24.03 16.88
CA GLY A 355 -14.56 23.93 15.74
C GLY A 355 -14.04 23.03 14.61
N LEU A 356 -13.10 22.14 14.91
CA LEU A 356 -12.42 21.24 13.97
C LEU A 356 -12.90 19.79 14.11
N LYS A 357 -14.17 19.61 14.48
CA LYS A 357 -14.84 18.31 14.42
C LYS A 357 -15.39 18.07 13.01
N GLN A 358 -15.38 16.81 12.57
CA GLN A 358 -15.89 16.42 11.27
C GLN A 358 -16.87 15.25 11.38
N ASN A 359 -17.94 15.32 10.60
CA ASN A 359 -19.07 14.38 10.68
C ASN A 359 -19.14 13.42 9.48
N HIS A 360 -18.10 13.41 8.62
CA HIS A 360 -18.01 12.42 7.55
C HIS A 360 -17.86 11.02 8.15
N LYS A 361 -18.61 10.05 7.61
CA LYS A 361 -18.66 8.66 8.13
C LYS A 361 -17.26 8.04 8.30
N ASP A 362 -16.44 8.10 7.25
CA ASP A 362 -15.09 7.51 7.27
C ASP A 362 -14.16 8.12 8.33
N ILE A 363 -14.41 9.38 8.70
CA ILE A 363 -13.64 10.09 9.71
C ILE A 363 -14.12 9.71 11.09
N ILE A 364 -15.43 9.58 11.30
CA ILE A 364 -16.00 9.06 12.56
C ILE A 364 -15.46 7.66 12.85
N GLU A 365 -15.47 6.77 11.86
CA GLU A 365 -14.89 5.43 11.98
C GLU A 365 -13.38 5.49 12.26
N SER A 366 -12.66 6.38 11.59
CA SER A 366 -11.23 6.60 11.83
C SER A 366 -10.95 7.12 13.25
N VAL A 367 -11.79 8.00 13.80
CA VAL A 367 -11.67 8.51 15.17
C VAL A 367 -11.85 7.36 16.18
N ALA A 368 -12.85 6.50 15.98
CA ALA A 368 -13.09 5.36 16.86
C ALA A 368 -11.92 4.37 16.82
N GLN A 369 -11.44 4.03 15.61
CA GLN A 369 -10.28 3.15 15.45
C GLN A 369 -9.02 3.76 16.10
N PHE A 370 -8.74 5.03 15.83
CA PHE A 370 -7.58 5.75 16.36
C PHE A 370 -7.62 5.81 17.89
N SER A 371 -8.80 6.10 18.47
CA SER A 371 -9.02 6.13 19.92
C SER A 371 -8.79 4.78 20.58
N ARG A 372 -9.24 3.68 19.95
CA ARG A 372 -9.01 2.33 20.45
C ARG A 372 -7.54 1.96 20.46
N VAL A 373 -6.87 2.18 19.33
CA VAL A 373 -5.44 1.86 19.13
C VAL A 373 -4.57 2.61 20.14
N PHE A 374 -4.84 3.89 20.36
CA PHE A 374 -3.99 4.76 21.18
C PHE A 374 -4.54 5.03 22.60
N SER A 375 -5.45 4.18 23.09
CA SER A 375 -6.15 4.38 24.36
C SER A 375 -5.24 4.46 25.60
N ALA A 376 -4.10 3.76 25.58
CA ALA A 376 -3.12 3.74 26.68
C ALA A 376 -2.02 4.82 26.55
N ASN A 377 -1.95 5.53 25.42
CA ASN A 377 -0.88 6.46 25.13
C ASN A 377 -1.14 7.85 25.73
N PHE A 378 -0.04 8.55 26.07
CA PHE A 378 -0.06 9.91 26.63
C PHE A 378 0.97 10.78 25.91
N MET A 379 0.50 11.76 25.15
CA MET A 379 1.34 12.54 24.22
C MET A 379 0.91 14.01 24.21
N SER A 380 1.79 14.88 23.70
CA SER A 380 1.44 16.30 23.53
C SER A 380 0.30 16.46 22.51
N ILE A 381 -0.53 17.49 22.67
CA ILE A 381 -1.58 17.84 21.69
C ILE A 381 -0.99 17.97 20.28
N LYS A 382 0.18 18.60 20.16
CA LYS A 382 0.91 18.71 18.89
C LYS A 382 1.27 17.36 18.29
N SER A 383 1.76 16.42 19.09
CA SER A 383 2.10 15.07 18.63
C SER A 383 0.86 14.26 18.26
N TRP A 384 -0.25 14.43 18.98
CA TRP A 384 -1.53 13.85 18.61
C TRP A 384 -2.02 14.35 17.25
N LEU A 385 -1.96 15.67 17.04
CA LEU A 385 -2.34 16.28 15.76
C LEU A 385 -1.49 15.76 14.61
N PHE A 386 -0.18 15.60 14.82
CA PHE A 386 0.70 14.99 13.82
C PHE A 386 0.27 13.57 13.44
N LEU A 387 0.06 12.69 14.43
CA LEU A 387 -0.37 11.31 14.18
C LEU A 387 -1.75 11.25 13.51
N TRP A 388 -2.65 12.15 13.91
CA TRP A 388 -3.98 12.25 13.32
C TRP A 388 -3.91 12.72 11.85
N LEU A 389 -3.09 13.71 11.52
CA LEU A 389 -2.83 14.12 10.14
C LEU A 389 -2.26 12.96 9.31
N LYS A 390 -1.33 12.17 9.86
CA LYS A 390 -0.78 10.97 9.18
C LYS A 390 -1.83 9.87 8.97
N LYS A 391 -2.80 9.73 9.87
CA LYS A 391 -3.94 8.83 9.68
C LYS A 391 -4.83 9.34 8.55
N LEU A 392 -5.23 10.61 8.62
CA LEU A 392 -6.14 11.24 7.67
C LEU A 392 -5.55 11.35 6.26
N SER A 393 -4.24 11.53 6.12
CA SER A 393 -3.58 11.64 4.80
C SER A 393 -3.65 10.35 3.98
N LYS A 394 -3.97 9.21 4.61
CA LYS A 394 -4.15 7.91 3.95
C LYS A 394 -5.60 7.63 3.55
N ILE A 395 -6.54 8.53 3.90
CA ILE A 395 -7.94 8.39 3.54
C ILE A 395 -8.12 8.91 2.12
N THR A 396 -8.76 8.09 1.30
CA THR A 396 -9.22 8.43 -0.05
C THR A 396 -10.73 8.41 -0.04
N LEU A 397 -11.36 9.45 -0.57
CA LEU A 397 -12.81 9.55 -0.75
C LEU A 397 -13.19 9.12 -2.16
N ASP A 398 -14.35 8.50 -2.33
CA ASP A 398 -14.86 8.10 -3.64
C ASP A 398 -15.09 9.31 -4.55
N ASP A 399 -14.79 9.15 -5.85
CA ASP A 399 -15.09 10.17 -6.86
C ASP A 399 -16.56 10.05 -7.30
N VAL A 400 -17.39 11.02 -6.89
CA VAL A 400 -18.82 11.06 -7.21
C VAL A 400 -19.15 11.88 -8.46
N ARG A 401 -18.14 12.34 -9.22
CA ARG A 401 -18.35 13.22 -10.39
C ARG A 401 -18.91 12.50 -11.61
N GLY A 402 -18.75 11.17 -11.71
CA GLY A 402 -19.47 10.34 -12.68
C GLY A 402 -18.96 10.37 -14.13
N GLY A 403 -17.68 10.69 -14.36
CA GLY A 403 -17.10 10.65 -15.70
C GLY A 403 -17.11 9.25 -16.33
N LYS A 404 -17.03 9.19 -17.68
CA LYS A 404 -17.05 7.91 -18.41
C LYS A 404 -15.66 7.36 -18.68
N VAL A 405 -14.69 8.24 -18.96
CA VAL A 405 -13.31 7.84 -19.27
C VAL A 405 -12.60 7.52 -17.96
N THR A 406 -12.08 6.30 -17.82
CA THR A 406 -11.44 5.88 -16.56
C THR A 406 -10.00 6.40 -16.50
N VAL A 407 -9.64 7.08 -15.41
CA VAL A 407 -8.26 7.45 -15.08
C VAL A 407 -7.78 6.57 -13.94
N MET A 408 -6.68 5.83 -14.15
CA MET A 408 -6.13 4.89 -13.15
C MET A 408 -4.60 4.93 -13.10
N GLY A 409 -4.04 4.50 -11.98
CA GLY A 409 -2.60 4.33 -11.81
C GLY A 409 -2.09 3.07 -12.53
N ALA A 410 -0.81 3.05 -12.89
CA ALA A 410 -0.19 1.90 -13.57
C ALA A 410 -0.26 0.58 -12.78
N LEU A 411 -0.35 0.64 -11.44
CA LEU A 411 -0.49 -0.57 -10.62
C LEU A 411 -1.91 -1.15 -10.67
N GLU A 412 -2.92 -0.32 -10.95
CA GLU A 412 -4.32 -0.77 -11.06
C GLU A 412 -4.60 -1.53 -12.36
N THR A 413 -3.70 -1.45 -13.36
CA THR A 413 -3.82 -2.16 -14.64
C THR A 413 -3.38 -3.62 -14.54
N ARG A 414 -2.86 -4.08 -13.39
CA ARG A 414 -2.41 -5.46 -13.22
C ARG A 414 -3.59 -6.44 -13.29
N GLY A 415 -3.50 -7.38 -14.24
CA GLY A 415 -4.51 -8.42 -14.48
C GLY A 415 -5.81 -7.92 -15.12
N VAL A 416 -5.77 -6.76 -15.81
CA VAL A 416 -6.93 -6.11 -16.45
C VAL A 416 -6.96 -6.35 -17.93
#